data_AF-A0A7S0CBS5-F1
#
_entry.id   AF-A0A7S0CBS5-F1
#
_cell.length_a   1.000
_cell.length_b   1.000
_cell.length_c   1.000
_cell.angle_alpha   90.00
_cell.angle_beta   90.00
_cell.angle_gamma   90.00
#
_symmetry.space_group_name_H-M   'P 1'
#
loop_
_entity.id
_entity.type
_entity.pdbx_description
1 polymer ?
#
loop_
_entity_poly.entity_id
_entity_poly.type
_entity_poly.pdbx_seq_one_letter_code
_entity_poly.pdbx_strand_id
1 'polypeptide(L)'
;AGRVGPGKCYRLYTEAHMMSLMPATTAPEILRTDLSSFVLMMKALGVDNVILFDMMTQPSPESISHALECLYALGAMNDECDLTSLGYKMCEFPTEPRISRMLLSSLYDHHCAEEV
;
A
#
# COMPACT_ATOMS: atom_id res chain seq x y z
N ALA A 1 24.15 -3.93 18.32
CA ALA A 1 25.39 -3.70 19.11
C ALA A 1 26.20 -4.97 19.36
N GLY A 2 25.61 -6.18 19.43
CA GLY A 2 26.34 -7.39 19.83
C GLY A 2 26.51 -8.48 18.75
N ARG A 3 26.59 -8.13 17.45
CA ARG A 3 26.61 -9.14 16.37
C ARG A 3 27.90 -9.99 16.35
N VAL A 4 29.03 -9.47 16.83
CA VAL A 4 30.37 -10.11 16.73
C VAL A 4 31.06 -10.27 18.08
N GLY A 5 30.76 -9.42 19.06
CA GLY A 5 31.36 -9.44 20.38
C GLY A 5 30.61 -8.50 21.34
N PRO A 6 31.13 -8.29 22.57
CA PRO A 6 30.47 -7.44 23.55
C PRO A 6 30.34 -6.01 23.01
N GLY A 7 29.12 -5.50 22.99
CA GLY A 7 28.79 -4.17 22.48
C GLY A 7 28.01 -3.34 23.48
N LYS A 8 28.09 -2.03 23.33
CA LYS A 8 27.33 -1.06 24.15
C LYS A 8 26.19 -0.49 23.32
N CYS A 9 25.05 -0.23 23.96
CA CYS A 9 23.91 0.46 23.36
C CYS A 9 23.49 1.59 24.30
N TYR A 10 23.55 2.82 23.80
CA TYR A 10 23.08 4.00 24.53
C TYR A 10 21.66 4.31 24.05
N ARG A 11 20.68 4.16 24.94
CA ARG A 11 19.27 4.47 24.67
C ARG A 11 18.96 5.85 25.25
N LEU A 12 18.42 6.74 24.43
CA LEU A 12 18.11 8.13 24.82
C LEU A 12 16.75 8.27 25.53
N TYR A 13 16.32 7.22 26.22
CA TYR A 13 15.06 7.16 26.97
C TYR A 13 15.26 6.42 28.31
N THR A 14 14.37 6.65 29.26
CA THR A 14 14.45 6.02 30.60
C THR A 14 14.03 4.55 30.55
N GLU A 15 14.56 3.74 31.47
CA GLU A 15 14.19 2.33 31.61
C GLU A 15 12.70 2.15 31.89
N ALA A 16 12.14 3.00 32.77
CA ALA A 16 10.71 3.00 33.05
C ALA A 16 9.88 3.20 31.77
N HIS A 17 10.27 4.13 30.89
CA HIS A 17 9.56 4.39 29.64
C HIS A 17 9.62 3.19 28.68
N MET A 18 10.75 2.48 28.63
CA MET A 18 10.88 1.26 27.84
C MET A 18 9.96 0.14 28.34
N MET A 19 9.85 -0.04 29.65
CA MET A 19 9.10 -1.16 30.22
C MET A 19 7.59 -0.93 30.24
N SER A 20 7.13 0.31 30.39
CA SER A 20 5.69 0.59 30.56
C SER A 20 5.01 1.30 29.40
N LEU A 21 5.73 2.07 28.57
CA LEU A 21 5.11 2.88 27.50
C LEU A 21 5.37 2.34 26.09
N MET A 22 6.45 1.58 25.87
CA MET A 22 6.77 1.08 24.52
C MET A 22 6.05 -0.24 24.23
N PRO A 23 5.37 -0.36 23.07
CA PRO A 23 4.87 -1.64 22.60
C PRO A 23 6.03 -2.63 22.42
N ALA A 24 5.83 -3.89 22.82
CA ALA A 24 6.84 -4.93 22.64
C ALA A 24 7.11 -5.24 21.15
N THR A 25 6.11 -5.05 20.30
CA THR A 25 6.18 -5.27 18.85
C THR A 25 5.56 -4.09 18.10
N THR A 26 6.10 -3.80 16.92
CA THR A 26 5.49 -2.82 16.02
C THR A 26 4.20 -3.39 15.43
N ALA A 27 3.18 -2.54 15.26
CA ALA A 27 1.95 -2.95 14.60
C ALA A 27 2.22 -3.33 13.12
N PRO A 28 1.52 -4.34 12.58
CA PRO A 28 1.63 -4.76 11.19
C PRO A 28 1.50 -3.60 10.20
N GLU A 29 2.23 -3.67 9.09
CA GLU A 29 2.24 -2.61 8.07
C GLU A 29 0.86 -2.43 7.42
N ILE A 30 0.15 -3.54 7.15
CA ILE A 30 -1.18 -3.55 6.54
C ILE A 30 -2.23 -2.75 7.32
N LEU A 31 -2.00 -2.49 8.61
CA LEU A 31 -2.89 -1.68 9.46
C LEU A 31 -2.50 -0.20 9.51
N ARG A 32 -1.39 0.19 8.90
CA ARG A 32 -0.78 1.52 9.03
C ARG A 32 -0.60 2.25 7.70
N THR A 33 -0.76 1.58 6.57
CA THR A 33 -0.49 2.13 5.23
C THR A 33 -1.76 2.17 4.39
N ASP A 34 -1.75 3.01 3.35
CA ASP A 34 -2.78 2.98 2.33
C ASP A 34 -2.73 1.64 1.56
N LEU A 35 -3.89 1.07 1.29
CA LEU A 35 -4.03 -0.25 0.66
C LEU A 35 -4.26 -0.15 -0.85
N SER A 36 -4.36 1.04 -1.44
CA SER A 36 -4.64 1.23 -2.87
C SER A 36 -3.71 0.42 -3.78
N SER A 37 -2.39 0.51 -3.57
CA SER A 37 -1.40 -0.25 -4.37
C SER A 37 -1.53 -1.76 -4.18
N PHE A 38 -1.81 -2.18 -2.95
CA PHE A 38 -1.96 -3.58 -2.59
C PHE A 38 -3.23 -4.17 -3.22
N VAL A 39 -4.37 -3.49 -3.09
CA VAL A 39 -5.67 -3.89 -3.68
C VAL A 39 -5.57 -3.98 -5.20
N LEU A 40 -4.90 -3.02 -5.84
CA LEU A 40 -4.67 -3.04 -7.29
C LEU A 40 -3.88 -4.30 -7.71
N MET A 41 -2.79 -4.61 -7.00
CA MET A 41 -1.99 -5.81 -7.29
C MET A 41 -2.76 -7.10 -7.02
N MET A 42 -3.53 -7.18 -5.93
CA MET A 42 -4.37 -8.34 -5.62
C MET A 42 -5.41 -8.61 -6.70
N LYS A 43 -6.05 -7.55 -7.20
CA LYS A 43 -7.01 -7.65 -8.31
C LYS A 43 -6.32 -8.09 -9.61
N ALA A 44 -5.13 -7.57 -9.91
CA ALA A 44 -4.36 -7.99 -11.07
C ALA A 44 -3.89 -9.46 -11.00
N LEU A 45 -3.71 -10.00 -9.79
CA LEU A 45 -3.43 -11.42 -9.55
C LEU A 45 -4.66 -12.33 -9.71
N GLY A 46 -5.85 -11.76 -9.92
CA GLY A 46 -7.10 -12.51 -10.07
C GLY A 46 -7.83 -12.80 -8.76
N VAL A 47 -7.57 -12.02 -7.70
CA VAL A 47 -8.34 -12.12 -6.45
C VAL A 47 -9.59 -11.24 -6.55
N ASP A 48 -10.74 -11.87 -6.74
CA ASP A 48 -12.02 -11.17 -6.90
C ASP A 48 -12.46 -10.47 -5.61
N ASN A 49 -12.40 -11.18 -4.47
CA ASN A 49 -12.87 -10.68 -3.19
C ASN A 49 -11.70 -10.48 -2.22
N VAL A 50 -11.17 -9.26 -2.20
CA VAL A 50 -10.04 -8.89 -1.34
C VAL A 50 -10.42 -8.89 0.15
N ILE A 51 -11.70 -8.67 0.48
CA ILE A 51 -12.20 -8.64 1.87
C ILE A 51 -12.19 -10.04 2.49
N LEU A 52 -12.56 -11.07 1.71
CA LEU A 52 -12.60 -12.45 2.17
C LEU A 52 -11.27 -13.20 1.97
N PHE A 53 -10.24 -12.53 1.47
CA PHE A 53 -8.95 -13.15 1.25
C PHE A 53 -8.28 -13.49 2.59
N ASP A 54 -7.69 -14.69 2.68
CA ASP A 54 -7.06 -15.18 3.91
C ASP A 54 -5.71 -14.48 4.14
N MET A 55 -5.75 -13.40 4.92
CA MET A 55 -4.57 -12.61 5.30
C MET A 55 -4.13 -12.94 6.72
N MET A 56 -2.81 -12.96 6.95
CA MET A 56 -2.21 -13.15 8.29
C MET A 56 -2.71 -12.13 9.32
N THR A 57 -3.06 -10.92 8.87
CA THR A 57 -3.71 -9.89 9.67
C THR A 57 -4.69 -9.19 8.77
N GLN A 58 -5.98 -9.29 9.08
CA GLN A 58 -7.01 -8.65 8.28
C GLN A 58 -6.99 -7.13 8.52
N PRO A 59 -6.94 -6.30 7.46
CA PRO A 59 -7.13 -4.87 7.60
C PRO A 59 -8.60 -4.55 7.90
N SER A 60 -8.86 -3.31 8.31
CA SER A 60 -10.23 -2.87 8.53
C SER A 60 -11.00 -2.83 7.20
N PRO A 61 -12.30 -3.23 7.18
CA PRO A 61 -13.13 -3.17 5.98
C PRO A 61 -13.18 -1.75 5.41
N GLU A 62 -13.18 -0.73 6.25
CA GLU A 62 -13.19 0.67 5.83
C GLU A 62 -11.94 1.04 5.01
N SER A 63 -10.76 0.53 5.38
CA SER A 63 -9.52 0.79 4.64
C SER A 63 -9.52 0.11 3.28
N ILE A 64 -10.09 -1.09 3.16
CA ILE A 64 -10.26 -1.77 1.86
C ILE A 64 -11.27 -0.99 0.99
N SER A 65 -12.41 -0.61 1.56
CA SER A 65 -13.43 0.18 0.83
C SER A 65 -12.87 1.50 0.32
N HIS A 66 -12.10 2.21 1.15
CA HIS A 66 -11.45 3.45 0.74
C HIS A 66 -10.47 3.24 -0.42
N ALA A 67 -9.66 2.18 -0.38
CA ALA A 67 -8.75 1.83 -1.47
C ALA A 67 -9.51 1.50 -2.78
N LEU A 68 -10.63 0.78 -2.68
CA LEU A 68 -11.50 0.46 -3.83
C LEU A 68 -12.10 1.74 -4.43
N GLU A 69 -12.62 2.64 -3.59
CA GLU A 69 -13.14 3.95 -4.01
C GLU A 69 -12.08 4.80 -4.70
N CYS A 70 -10.86 4.84 -4.15
CA CYS A 70 -9.74 5.57 -4.76
C CYS A 70 -9.39 5.01 -6.15
N LEU A 71 -9.31 3.70 -6.30
CA LEU A 71 -9.01 3.05 -7.58
C LEU A 71 -10.12 3.24 -8.60
N TYR A 72 -11.38 3.22 -8.17
CA TYR A 72 -12.53 3.56 -9.00
C TYR A 72 -12.45 5.02 -9.48
N ALA A 73 -12.18 5.97 -8.58
CA ALA A 73 -12.04 7.38 -8.93
C ALA A 73 -10.87 7.66 -9.90
N LEU A 74 -9.81 6.85 -9.86
CA LEU A 74 -8.69 6.93 -10.81
C LEU A 74 -9.00 6.30 -12.19
N GLY A 75 -10.12 5.59 -12.33
CA GLY A 75 -10.49 4.86 -13.54
C GLY A 75 -9.77 3.51 -13.69
N ALA A 76 -9.13 3.02 -12.63
CA ALA A 76 -8.44 1.73 -12.61
C ALA A 76 -9.41 0.54 -12.48
N MET A 77 -10.62 0.77 -11.96
CA MET A 77 -11.69 -0.22 -11.83
C MET A 77 -13.00 0.24 -12.46
N ASN A 78 -13.84 -0.71 -12.86
CA ASN A 78 -15.20 -0.49 -13.37
C ASN A 78 -16.27 -0.62 -12.24
N ASP A 79 -17.55 -0.43 -12.59
CA ASP A 79 -18.69 -0.56 -11.65
C ASP A 79 -18.87 -1.98 -11.11
N GLU A 80 -18.33 -2.99 -11.82
CA GLU A 80 -18.36 -4.41 -11.44
C GLU A 80 -17.18 -4.78 -10.51
N CYS A 81 -16.34 -3.79 -10.14
CA CYS A 81 -15.11 -3.97 -9.35
C CYS A 81 -14.03 -4.82 -10.03
N ASP A 82 -14.04 -4.85 -11.36
CA ASP A 82 -13.01 -5.46 -12.20
C ASP A 82 -12.00 -4.41 -12.69
N LEU A 83 -10.79 -4.87 -12.93
CA LEU A 83 -9.68 -4.04 -13.38
C LEU A 83 -9.91 -3.61 -14.84
N THR A 84 -9.81 -2.31 -15.12
CA THR A 84 -9.88 -1.79 -16.49
C THR A 84 -8.55 -2.00 -17.23
N SER A 85 -8.53 -1.81 -18.55
CA SER A 85 -7.28 -1.81 -19.32
C SER A 85 -6.28 -0.77 -18.82
N LEU A 86 -6.76 0.36 -18.27
CA LEU A 86 -5.95 1.36 -17.60
C LEU A 86 -5.37 0.82 -16.29
N GLY A 87 -6.20 0.17 -15.47
CA GLY A 87 -5.76 -0.49 -14.23
C GLY A 87 -4.64 -1.50 -14.48
N TYR A 88 -4.73 -2.30 -15.54
CA TYR A 88 -3.69 -3.27 -15.87
C TYR A 88 -2.36 -2.59 -16.22
N LYS A 89 -2.41 -1.49 -16.98
CA LYS A 89 -1.21 -0.68 -17.25
C LYS A 89 -0.65 -0.04 -15.99
N MET A 90 -1.51 0.40 -15.06
CA MET A 90 -1.07 0.97 -13.79
C MET A 90 -0.28 -0.03 -12.95
N CYS A 91 -0.62 -1.32 -13.00
CA CYS A 91 0.10 -2.40 -12.30
C CYS A 91 1.52 -2.63 -12.82
N GLU A 92 1.83 -2.23 -14.05
CA GLU A 92 3.17 -2.39 -14.62
C GLU A 92 4.18 -1.41 -14.00
N PHE A 93 3.70 -0.33 -13.38
CA PHE A 93 4.54 0.68 -12.74
C PHE A 93 4.81 0.34 -11.27
N PRO A 94 6.07 0.45 -10.79
CA PRO A 94 6.42 0.22 -9.39
C PRO A 94 6.15 1.45 -8.50
N THR A 95 5.07 2.19 -8.76
CA THR A 95 4.71 3.45 -8.08
C THR A 95 3.29 3.39 -7.53
N GLU A 96 2.91 4.37 -6.70
CA GLU A 96 1.53 4.45 -6.22
C GLU A 96 0.54 4.65 -7.38
N PRO A 97 -0.67 4.07 -7.32
CA PRO A 97 -1.70 4.19 -8.36
C PRO A 97 -1.97 5.64 -8.81
N ARG A 98 -1.91 6.60 -7.89
CA ARG A 98 -2.09 8.03 -8.21
C ARG A 98 -1.00 8.55 -9.15
N ILE A 99 0.25 8.16 -8.90
CA ILE A 99 1.42 8.54 -9.72
C ILE A 99 1.38 7.78 -11.05
N SER A 100 1.08 6.48 -11.02
CA SER A 100 0.91 5.69 -12.24
C SER A 100 -0.17 6.27 -13.16
N ARG A 101 -1.30 6.72 -12.59
CA ARG A 101 -2.36 7.39 -13.36
C ARG A 101 -1.89 8.70 -13.97
N MET A 102 -1.11 9.49 -13.23
CA MET A 102 -0.55 10.75 -13.71
C MET A 102 0.41 10.51 -14.89
N LEU A 103 1.32 9.54 -14.77
CA LEU A 103 2.25 9.16 -15.84
C LEU A 103 1.52 8.65 -17.09
N LEU A 104 0.47 7.84 -16.91
CA LEU A 104 -0.32 7.37 -18.04
C LEU A 104 -1.08 8.51 -18.73
N SER A 105 -1.58 9.50 -17.97
CA SER A 105 -2.20 10.69 -18.56
C SER A 105 -1.19 11.56 -19.31
N SER A 106 0.01 11.76 -18.76
CA SER A 106 1.03 12.57 -19.43
C SER A 106 1.47 11.95 -20.74
N LEU A 107 1.52 10.61 -20.82
CA LEU A 107 1.85 9.88 -22.05
C LEU A 107 0.73 9.93 -23.11
N TYR A 108 -0.52 9.59 -22.73
CA TYR A 108 -1.61 9.37 -23.69
C TYR A 108 -2.51 10.58 -23.92
N ASP A 109 -2.78 11.40 -22.90
CA ASP A 109 -3.78 12.48 -22.97
C ASP A 109 -3.12 13.85 -23.25
N HIS A 110 -1.97 14.11 -22.63
CA HIS A 110 -1.34 15.45 -22.62
C HIS A 110 -0.02 15.54 -23.38
N HIS A 111 0.60 14.39 -23.70
CA HIS A 111 1.89 14.30 -24.38
C HIS A 111 3.04 15.12 -23.75
N CYS A 112 3.05 15.21 -22.41
CA CYS A 112 4.04 15.94 -21.60
C CYS A 112 4.78 15.01 -20.62
N ALA A 113 5.20 13.86 -21.12
CA ALA A 113 5.82 12.81 -20.28
C ALA A 113 7.29 13.08 -19.92
N GLU A 114 7.96 14.06 -20.54
CA GLU A 114 9.35 14.41 -20.18
C GLU A 114 9.40 15.33 -18.94
N GLU A 115 8.36 16.13 -18.72
CA GLU A 115 8.28 17.08 -17.61
C GLU A 115 7.73 16.47 -16.31
N VAL A 116 7.11 15.29 -16.41
CA VAL A 116 6.42 14.57 -15.32
C VAL A 116 7.23 13.35 -14.89
#